data_AF-A0A1B6HWA9-F1
#
_entry.id   AF-A0A1B6HWA9-F1
#
_cell.length_a   1.000
_cell.length_b   1.000
_cell.length_c   1.000
_cell.angle_alpha   90.00
_cell.angle_beta   90.00
_cell.angle_gamma   90.00
#
_symmetry.space_group_name_H-M   'P 1'
#
loop_
_entity.id
_entity.type
_entity.pdbx_description
1 polymer ?
#
loop_
_entity_poly.entity_id
_entity_poly.type
_entity_poly.pdbx_seq_one_letter_code
_entity_poly.pdbx_strand_id
1 'polypeptide(L)'
;LFICAFQLNAGLLYVAPLSLRMYREPVLLAASLTALTAVFRSYPSVGDVGFYLALLPMWKHLFHYMQQGFVVGCFFLVTSVLAPVLWHLWIYSRSANANFYFGVTLAFATAQIFLITDILFAYIKREFALRNGLKRVIDGEEAKLVLE
;
A
#
# COMPACT_ATOMS: atom_id res chain seq x y z
N LEU A 1 -16.21 21.64 6.57
CA LEU A 1 -17.19 20.80 5.82
C LEU A 1 -16.51 19.84 4.85
N PHE A 2 -15.65 20.31 3.93
CA PHE A 2 -14.98 19.48 2.93
C PHE A 2 -14.14 18.34 3.51
N ILE A 3 -13.30 18.61 4.53
CA ILE A 3 -12.47 17.58 5.17
C ILE A 3 -13.33 16.49 5.82
N CYS A 4 -14.38 16.86 6.54
CA CYS A 4 -15.31 15.88 7.12
C CYS A 4 -16.01 15.05 6.04
N ALA A 5 -16.51 15.67 4.97
CA ALA A 5 -17.17 14.96 3.88
C ALA A 5 -16.20 14.02 3.15
N PHE A 6 -14.95 14.43 2.95
CA PHE A 6 -13.92 13.62 2.32
C PHE A 6 -13.52 12.41 3.19
N GLN A 7 -13.35 12.62 4.49
CA GLN A 7 -13.06 11.51 5.41
C GLN A 7 -14.25 10.57 5.61
N LEU A 8 -15.49 11.09 5.61
CA LEU A 8 -16.69 10.26 5.61
C LEU A 8 -16.78 9.43 4.33
N ASN A 9 -16.50 10.02 3.17
CA ASN A 9 -16.50 9.28 1.91
C ASN A 9 -15.41 8.19 1.90
N ALA A 10 -14.17 8.54 2.28
CA ALA A 10 -13.07 7.59 2.38
C ALA A 10 -13.38 6.45 3.39
N GLY A 11 -13.96 6.79 4.54
CA GLY A 11 -14.43 5.82 5.53
C GLY A 11 -15.53 4.92 4.97
N LEU A 12 -16.66 5.49 4.58
CA LEU A 12 -17.87 4.72 4.28
C LEU A 12 -17.75 3.91 2.99
N LEU A 13 -17.05 4.43 1.98
CA LEU A 13 -16.98 3.80 0.66
C LEU A 13 -15.86 2.75 0.56
N TYR A 14 -14.76 2.89 1.31
CA TYR A 14 -13.64 1.94 1.27
C TYR A 14 -13.54 1.05 2.51
N VAL A 15 -13.84 1.55 3.72
CA VAL A 15 -13.77 0.74 4.95
C VAL A 15 -14.91 -0.26 5.04
N ALA A 16 -16.12 0.11 4.61
CA ALA A 16 -17.29 -0.78 4.65
C ALA A 16 -17.11 -2.04 3.77
N PRO A 17 -16.77 -1.96 2.47
CA PRO A 17 -16.59 -3.17 1.67
C PRO A 17 -15.37 -4.00 2.11
N LEU A 18 -14.30 -3.34 2.55
CA LEU A 18 -13.09 -4.04 3.01
C LEU A 18 -13.36 -4.83 4.30
N SER A 19 -14.10 -4.23 5.24
CA SER A 19 -14.47 -4.87 6.51
C SER A 19 -15.43 -6.04 6.32
N LEU A 20 -16.41 -5.92 5.41
CA LEU A 20 -17.30 -7.02 5.07
C LEU A 20 -16.58 -8.19 4.39
N ARG A 21 -15.53 -7.91 3.60
CA ARG A 21 -14.82 -8.94 2.85
C ARG A 21 -13.74 -9.65 3.66
N MET A 22 -13.01 -8.96 4.54
CA MET A 22 -11.85 -9.49 5.26
C MET A 22 -12.13 -9.86 6.73
N TYR A 23 -13.39 -10.12 7.10
CA TYR A 23 -13.77 -10.44 8.49
C TYR A 23 -13.00 -11.63 9.10
N ARG A 24 -12.50 -12.57 8.28
CA ARG A 24 -11.77 -13.75 8.77
C ARG A 24 -10.33 -13.46 9.22
N GLU A 25 -9.71 -12.38 8.77
CA GLU A 25 -8.34 -12.02 9.12
C GLU A 25 -8.28 -10.57 9.66
N PRO A 26 -8.64 -10.36 10.94
CA PRO A 26 -8.81 -9.01 11.51
C PRO A 26 -7.53 -8.20 11.55
N VAL A 27 -6.37 -8.86 11.61
CA VAL A 27 -5.05 -8.18 11.66
C VAL A 27 -4.69 -7.57 10.30
N LEU A 28 -4.96 -8.28 9.20
CA LEU A 28 -4.74 -7.76 7.84
C LEU A 28 -5.71 -6.62 7.52
N LEU A 29 -6.95 -6.77 7.98
CA LEU A 29 -7.97 -5.73 7.92
C LEU A 29 -7.50 -4.48 8.69
N ALA A 30 -7.02 -4.62 9.93
CA ALA A 30 -6.52 -3.48 10.70
C ALA A 30 -5.34 -2.77 10.01
N ALA A 31 -4.36 -3.52 9.51
CA ALA A 31 -3.22 -2.92 8.81
C ALA A 31 -3.61 -2.22 7.50
N SER A 32 -4.47 -2.84 6.68
CA SER A 32 -4.97 -2.22 5.45
C SER A 32 -5.79 -0.96 5.73
N LEU A 33 -6.60 -0.95 6.80
CA LEU A 33 -7.31 0.26 7.24
C LEU A 33 -6.35 1.36 7.72
N THR A 34 -5.30 1.03 8.48
CA THR A 34 -4.30 2.02 8.90
C THR A 34 -3.52 2.59 7.73
N ALA A 35 -3.22 1.79 6.72
CA ALA A 35 -2.56 2.25 5.50
C ALA A 35 -3.49 3.15 4.68
N LEU A 36 -4.79 2.79 4.59
CA LEU A 36 -5.79 3.58 3.90
C LEU A 36 -6.02 4.95 4.58
N THR A 37 -6.08 4.98 5.91
CA THR A 37 -6.21 6.25 6.65
C THR A 37 -4.96 7.12 6.50
N ALA A 38 -3.76 6.52 6.42
CA ALA A 38 -2.52 7.25 6.15
C ALA A 38 -2.53 7.93 4.77
N VAL A 39 -3.04 7.25 3.73
CA VAL A 39 -3.13 7.79 2.36
C VAL A 39 -4.13 8.95 2.26
N PHE A 40 -5.30 8.83 2.90
CA PHE A 40 -6.34 9.85 2.83
C PHE A 40 -6.16 11.00 3.83
N ARG A 41 -5.15 10.95 4.70
CA ARG A 41 -4.86 12.03 5.65
C ARG A 41 -4.34 13.25 4.89
N SER A 42 -4.90 14.43 5.17
CA SER A 42 -4.51 15.68 4.50
C SER A 42 -3.07 16.11 4.79
N TYR A 43 -2.48 15.62 5.87
CA TYR A 43 -1.07 15.83 6.23
C TYR A 43 -0.48 14.48 6.67
N PRO A 44 -0.01 13.65 5.73
CA PRO A 44 0.60 12.37 6.07
C PRO A 44 1.91 12.63 6.81
N SER A 45 2.06 12.03 7.99
CA SER A 45 3.34 12.07 8.71
C SER A 45 4.20 10.88 8.30
N VAL A 46 5.53 11.04 8.35
CA VAL A 46 6.47 9.94 8.10
C VAL A 46 6.24 8.79 9.09
N GLY A 47 5.79 9.11 10.31
CA GLY A 47 5.43 8.13 11.33
C GLY A 47 4.23 7.26 10.94
N ASP A 48 3.18 7.85 10.35
CA ASP A 48 2.01 7.09 9.88
C ASP A 48 2.42 6.07 8.80
N VAL A 49 3.29 6.49 7.88
CA VAL A 49 3.79 5.62 6.81
C VAL A 49 4.72 4.55 7.36
N GLY A 50 5.65 4.93 8.24
CA GLY A 50 6.58 4.01 8.89
C GLY A 50 5.85 2.94 9.71
N PHE A 51 4.75 3.28 10.37
CA PHE A 51 3.96 2.34 11.17
C PHE A 51 3.37 1.21 10.33
N TYR A 52 2.67 1.52 9.24
CA TYR A 52 2.11 0.47 8.40
C TYR A 52 3.21 -0.31 7.64
N LEU A 53 4.29 0.37 7.23
CA LEU A 53 5.44 -0.29 6.58
C LEU A 53 6.13 -1.29 7.53
N ALA A 54 6.21 -0.99 8.84
CA ALA A 54 6.78 -1.88 9.84
C ALA A 54 5.93 -3.15 10.07
N LEU A 55 4.63 -3.09 9.77
CA LEU A 55 3.73 -4.25 9.84
C LEU A 55 3.83 -5.16 8.60
N LEU A 56 4.33 -4.67 7.46
CA LEU A 56 4.47 -5.45 6.22
C LEU A 56 5.20 -6.80 6.38
N PRO A 57 6.31 -6.93 7.13
CA PRO A 57 7.04 -8.18 7.27
C PRO A 57 6.22 -9.30 7.93
N MET A 58 5.09 -8.98 8.56
CA MET A 58 4.18 -9.99 9.12
C MET A 58 3.50 -10.81 8.02
N TRP A 59 3.33 -10.26 6.81
CA TRP A 59 2.71 -10.92 5.66
C TRP A 59 3.72 -11.33 4.58
N LYS A 60 4.95 -11.72 4.98
CA LYS A 60 5.96 -12.23 4.03
C LYS A 60 5.45 -13.36 3.14
N HIS A 61 4.56 -14.21 3.64
CA HIS A 61 3.95 -15.29 2.85
C HIS A 61 3.11 -14.77 1.65
N LEU A 62 2.65 -13.52 1.71
CA LEU A 62 1.86 -12.87 0.68
C LEU A 62 2.72 -12.23 -0.40
N PHE A 63 3.98 -11.89 -0.10
CA PHE A 63 4.90 -11.24 -1.04
C PHE A 63 5.16 -12.09 -2.29
N HIS A 64 5.07 -13.40 -2.17
CA HIS A 64 5.21 -14.29 -3.32
C HIS A 64 4.05 -14.20 -4.33
N TYR A 65 2.89 -13.65 -3.92
CA TYR A 65 1.73 -13.43 -4.78
C TYR A 65 1.62 -11.99 -5.29
N MET A 66 2.47 -11.08 -4.80
CA MET A 66 2.53 -9.68 -5.26
C MET A 66 3.12 -9.58 -6.67
N GLN A 67 2.52 -8.76 -7.53
CA GLN A 67 2.99 -8.59 -8.92
C GLN A 67 3.76 -7.29 -9.13
N GLN A 68 3.46 -6.25 -8.35
CA GLN A 68 3.93 -4.89 -8.60
C GLN A 68 4.93 -4.41 -7.54
N GLY A 69 5.33 -5.27 -6.60
CA GLY A 69 6.24 -4.94 -5.50
C GLY A 69 7.55 -4.27 -5.92
N PHE A 70 8.16 -4.70 -7.03
CA PHE A 70 9.39 -4.07 -7.55
C PHE A 70 9.15 -2.63 -7.98
N VAL A 71 8.09 -2.38 -8.75
CA VAL A 71 7.73 -1.04 -9.23
C VAL A 71 7.44 -0.13 -8.05
N VAL A 72 6.64 -0.61 -7.10
CA VAL A 72 6.29 0.12 -5.87
C VAL A 72 7.56 0.48 -5.07
N GLY A 73 8.48 -0.46 -4.91
CA GLY A 73 9.78 -0.24 -4.26
C GLY A 73 10.60 0.86 -4.94
N CYS A 74 10.71 0.85 -6.27
CA CYS A 74 11.38 1.89 -7.03
C CYS A 74 10.74 3.27 -6.81
N PHE A 75 9.40 3.35 -6.82
CA PHE A 75 8.69 4.60 -6.57
C PHE A 75 8.99 5.15 -5.16
N PHE A 76 8.99 4.30 -4.13
CA PHE A 76 9.34 4.71 -2.76
C PHE A 76 10.78 5.21 -2.66
N LEU A 77 11.74 4.54 -3.30
CA LEU A 77 13.14 4.96 -3.31
C LEU A 77 13.32 6.31 -4.01
N VAL A 78 12.75 6.47 -5.21
CA VAL A 78 12.84 7.71 -5.99
C VAL A 78 12.19 8.86 -5.24
N THR A 79 10.98 8.67 -4.70
CA THR A 79 10.27 9.72 -3.96
C THR A 79 10.98 10.11 -2.67
N SER A 80 11.60 9.17 -1.96
CA SER A 80 12.36 9.44 -0.73
C SER A 80 13.61 10.29 -0.97
N VAL A 81 14.29 10.09 -2.10
CA VAL A 81 15.46 10.90 -2.48
C VAL A 81 15.04 12.24 -3.07
N LEU A 82 14.00 12.25 -3.91
CA LEU A 82 13.60 13.44 -4.66
C LEU A 82 12.85 14.46 -3.79
N ALA A 83 12.13 14.00 -2.75
CA ALA A 83 11.43 14.88 -1.81
C ALA A 83 12.34 15.92 -1.12
N PRO A 84 13.43 15.54 -0.40
CA PRO A 84 14.30 16.52 0.25
C PRO A 84 15.06 17.39 -0.77
N VAL A 85 15.42 16.84 -1.93
CA VAL A 85 16.10 17.59 -3.00
C VAL A 85 15.21 18.69 -3.53
N LEU A 86 13.98 18.37 -3.94
CA LEU A 86 13.04 19.37 -4.47
C LEU A 86 12.60 20.37 -3.40
N TRP A 87 12.46 19.94 -2.15
CA TRP A 87 12.19 20.85 -1.04
C TRP A 87 13.32 21.86 -0.86
N HIS A 88 14.58 21.39 -0.89
CA HIS A 88 15.74 22.27 -0.78
C HIS A 88 15.86 23.24 -1.96
N LEU A 89 15.63 22.75 -3.19
CA LEU A 89 15.66 23.58 -4.40
C LEU A 89 14.54 24.64 -4.42
N TRP A 90 13.37 24.31 -3.87
CA TRP A 90 12.24 25.23 -3.78
C TRP A 90 12.46 26.31 -2.72
N ILE A 91 12.83 25.93 -1.49
CA ILE A 91 12.94 26.86 -0.36
C ILE A 91 14.23 27.67 -0.41
N TYR A 92 15.38 27.02 -0.60
CA TYR A 92 16.69 27.67 -0.46
C TYR A 92 17.23 28.14 -1.81
N SER A 93 17.28 27.26 -2.80
CA SER A 93 17.88 27.59 -4.10
C SER A 93 16.97 28.48 -4.96
N ARG A 94 15.67 28.56 -4.65
CA ARG A 94 14.62 29.25 -5.44
C ARG A 94 14.61 28.92 -6.94
N SER A 95 15.26 27.83 -7.34
CA SER A 95 15.40 27.42 -8.73
C SER A 95 14.27 26.46 -9.16
N ALA A 96 13.60 25.83 -8.20
CA ALA A 96 12.48 24.93 -8.46
C ALA A 96 11.15 25.54 -7.97
N ASN A 97 10.08 25.30 -8.73
CA ASN A 97 8.71 25.68 -8.38
C ASN A 97 8.08 24.65 -7.41
N ALA A 98 7.18 25.11 -6.54
CA ALA A 98 6.37 24.28 -5.63
C ALA A 98 5.63 23.14 -6.35
N ASN A 99 5.27 23.32 -7.62
CA ASN A 99 4.61 22.30 -8.43
C ASN A 99 5.44 21.01 -8.56
N PHE A 100 6.78 21.09 -8.60
CA PHE A 100 7.62 19.90 -8.66
C PHE A 100 7.56 19.11 -7.36
N TYR A 101 7.61 19.81 -6.21
CA TYR A 101 7.47 19.18 -4.91
C TYR A 101 6.08 18.53 -4.75
N PHE A 102 5.03 19.22 -5.20
CA PHE A 102 3.68 18.65 -5.25
C PHE A 102 3.62 17.35 -6.08
N GLY A 103 4.22 17.33 -7.27
CA GLY A 103 4.29 16.12 -8.11
C GLY A 103 4.93 14.93 -7.42
N VAL A 104 6.01 15.15 -6.66
CA VAL A 104 6.67 14.07 -5.88
C VAL A 104 5.79 13.57 -4.75
N THR A 105 5.08 14.46 -4.03
CA THR A 105 4.14 14.03 -2.99
C THR A 105 2.96 13.22 -3.56
N LEU A 106 2.50 13.55 -4.77
CA LEU A 106 1.47 12.78 -5.48
C LEU A 106 1.99 11.40 -5.90
N ALA A 107 3.22 11.33 -6.42
CA ALA A 107 3.85 10.06 -6.77
C ALA A 107 4.03 9.17 -5.54
N PHE A 108 4.39 9.75 -4.39
CA PHE A 108 4.49 9.05 -3.11
C PHE A 108 3.13 8.50 -2.65
N ALA A 109 2.06 9.29 -2.69
CA ALA A 109 0.71 8.82 -2.38
C ALA A 109 0.26 7.69 -3.33
N THR A 110 0.59 7.80 -4.62
CA THR A 110 0.28 6.78 -5.62
C THR A 110 1.01 5.47 -5.34
N ALA A 111 2.28 5.53 -4.91
CA ALA A 111 3.05 4.35 -4.50
C ALA A 111 2.41 3.64 -3.31
N GLN A 112 1.90 4.39 -2.32
CA GLN A 112 1.18 3.83 -1.18
C GLN A 112 -0.12 3.13 -1.61
N ILE A 113 -0.90 3.74 -2.51
CA ILE A 113 -2.13 3.11 -3.03
C ILE A 113 -1.78 1.80 -3.74
N PHE A 114 -0.77 1.80 -4.61
CA PHE A 114 -0.35 0.58 -5.31
C PHE A 114 0.09 -0.51 -4.32
N LEU A 115 0.88 -0.16 -3.30
CA LEU A 115 1.29 -1.10 -2.26
C LEU A 115 0.11 -1.76 -1.55
N ILE A 116 -0.87 -0.96 -1.10
CA ILE A 116 -2.07 -1.46 -0.41
C ILE A 116 -2.87 -2.37 -1.33
N THR A 117 -3.09 -1.94 -2.58
CA THR A 117 -3.84 -2.74 -3.55
C THR A 117 -3.15 -4.07 -3.88
N ASP A 118 -1.82 -4.07 -4.06
CA ASP A 118 -1.07 -5.29 -4.40
C ASP A 118 -1.11 -6.31 -3.26
N ILE A 119 -1.05 -5.87 -2.00
CA ILE A 119 -1.23 -6.74 -0.82
C ILE A 119 -2.66 -7.33 -0.77
N LEU A 120 -3.68 -6.50 -1.00
CA LEU A 120 -5.08 -6.97 -1.01
C LEU A 120 -5.34 -7.96 -2.15
N PHE A 121 -4.79 -7.71 -3.34
CA PHE A 121 -4.89 -8.65 -4.46
C PHE A 121 -4.12 -9.94 -4.19
N ALA A 122 -2.92 -9.86 -3.61
CA ALA A 122 -2.14 -11.02 -3.20
C ALA A 122 -2.91 -11.89 -2.19
N TYR A 123 -3.63 -11.26 -1.25
CA TYR A 123 -4.52 -11.96 -0.32
C TYR A 123 -5.64 -12.72 -1.04
N ILE A 124 -6.38 -12.05 -1.92
CA ILE A 124 -7.49 -12.67 -2.66
C ILE A 124 -6.97 -13.82 -3.52
N LYS A 125 -5.80 -13.64 -4.15
CA LYS A 125 -5.16 -14.67 -4.96
C LYS A 125 -4.76 -15.89 -4.13
N ARG A 126 -4.24 -15.69 -2.92
CA ARG A 126 -3.95 -16.77 -1.97
C ARG A 126 -5.23 -17.49 -1.53
N GLU A 127 -6.29 -16.78 -1.18
CA GLU A 127 -7.55 -17.39 -0.77
C GLU A 127 -8.16 -18.23 -1.91
N PHE A 128 -8.13 -17.71 -3.13
CA PHE A 128 -8.54 -18.43 -4.33
C PHE A 128 -7.67 -19.69 -4.55
N ALA A 129 -6.35 -19.57 -4.37
CA ALA A 129 -5.42 -20.69 -4.46
C ALA A 129 -5.73 -21.82 -3.48
N LEU A 130 -6.12 -21.47 -2.25
CA LEU A 130 -6.45 -22.41 -1.19
C LEU A 130 -7.82 -23.08 -1.41
N ARG A 131 -8.82 -22.33 -1.88
CA ARG A 131 -10.19 -22.87 -2.10
C ARG A 131 -10.29 -23.72 -3.36
N ASN A 132 -9.67 -23.28 -4.45
CA ASN A 132 -9.83 -23.92 -5.77
C ASN A 132 -8.66 -24.84 -6.14
N GLY A 133 -7.60 -24.88 -5.31
CA GLY A 133 -6.38 -25.62 -5.60
C GLY A 133 -5.68 -25.04 -6.83
N LEU A 134 -4.82 -24.04 -6.65
CA LEU A 134 -3.91 -23.68 -7.73
C LEU A 134 -2.91 -24.83 -7.92
N LYS A 135 -3.05 -25.59 -9.02
CA LYS A 135 -2.00 -26.47 -9.52
C LYS A 135 -0.80 -25.60 -9.90
N ARG A 136 0.08 -25.33 -8.93
CA ARG A 136 1.42 -24.83 -9.24
C ARG A 136 2.27 -26.03 -9.58
N VAL A 137 2.59 -26.18 -10.85
CA VAL A 137 3.62 -27.11 -11.28
C VAL A 137 4.95 -26.39 -11.08
N ILE A 138 5.73 -26.82 -10.09
CA ILE A 138 7.12 -26.41 -9.90
C ILE A 138 7.93 -27.66 -10.23
N ASP A 139 8.80 -27.60 -11.24
CA ASP A 139 9.64 -28.72 -11.68
C ASP A 139 8.92 -30.07 -11.92
N GLY A 140 7.70 -30.02 -12.49
CA GLY A 140 6.97 -31.24 -12.86
C GLY A 140 6.20 -31.92 -11.74
N GLU A 141 6.26 -31.43 -10.49
CA GLU A 141 5.42 -31.91 -9.38
C GLU A 141 4.35 -30.88 -8.98
N GLU A 142 3.16 -31.38 -8.62
CA GLU A 142 2.04 -30.56 -8.16
C GLU A 142 2.34 -30.02 -6.75
N ALA A 143 2.78 -28.76 -6.68
CA ALA A 143 3.03 -28.08 -5.42
C ALA A 143 1.71 -27.87 -4.68
N LYS A 144 1.48 -28.70 -3.67
CA LYS A 144 0.35 -28.59 -2.74
C LYS A 144 0.67 -27.49 -1.73
N LEU A 145 -0.15 -26.45 -1.69
CA LEU A 145 -0.05 -25.40 -0.67
C LEU A 145 -0.45 -26.01 0.69
N VAL A 146 0.55 -26.37 1.51
CA VAL A 146 0.33 -26.80 2.89
C VAL A 146 0.39 -25.55 3.78
N LEU A 147 -0.61 -25.39 4.63
CA LEU A 147 -0.58 -24.43 5.74
C LEU A 147 0.29 -25.05 6.84
N GLU A 148 1.51 -24.56 7.02
CA GLU A 148 2.24 -24.70 8.28
C GLU A 148 1.80 -23.60 9.27
#